data_AF-A0A7C7MEF3-F1
#
_entry.id   AF-A0A7C7MEF3-F1
#
_cell.length_a   1.000
_cell.length_b   1.000
_cell.length_c   1.000
_cell.angle_alpha   90.00
_cell.angle_beta   90.00
_cell.angle_gamma   90.00
#
_symmetry.space_group_name_H-M   'P 1'
#
loop_
_entity.id
_entity.type
_entity.pdbx_description
1 polymer ?
#
loop_
_entity_poly.entity_id
_entity_poly.type
_entity_poly.pdbx_seq_one_letter_code
_entity_poly.pdbx_strand_id
1 'polypeptide(L)'
;MPTSGNGEYLYDVIEDWGKIPSGWSLGVVTGVAVDSQERVYICQQQQDPPVMVFDRDGNYLRSWGTGFIKEPHTIYIGPAGVPILHV
;
A
#
# COMPACT_ATOMS: atom_id res chain seq x y z
N MET A 1 -14.89 14.55 11.34
CA MET A 1 -14.02 13.40 11.03
C MET A 1 -14.92 12.19 10.87
N PRO A 2 -14.87 11.45 9.75
CA PRO A 2 -15.60 10.20 9.64
C PRO A 2 -15.01 9.22 10.65
N THR A 3 -15.86 8.63 11.49
CA THR A 3 -15.48 7.61 12.45
C THR A 3 -15.92 6.24 11.95
N SER A 4 -14.99 5.30 11.86
CA SER A 4 -15.27 3.90 11.54
C SER A 4 -15.14 3.04 12.81
N GLY A 5 -16.01 2.02 12.96
CA GLY A 5 -15.92 1.07 14.07
C GLY A 5 -17.24 0.73 14.74
N ASN A 6 -17.17 -0.06 15.81
CA ASN A 6 -18.33 -0.47 16.63
C ASN A 6 -17.93 -0.64 18.11
N GLY A 7 -18.82 -0.26 19.02
CA GLY A 7 -18.59 -0.31 20.47
C GLY A 7 -17.47 0.64 20.89
N GLU A 8 -16.49 0.11 21.63
CA GLU A 8 -15.38 0.90 22.18
C GLU A 8 -14.24 1.14 21.18
N TYR A 9 -14.28 0.50 20.00
CA TYR A 9 -13.24 0.63 18.98
C TYR A 9 -13.70 1.60 17.91
N LEU A 10 -13.37 2.88 18.10
CA LEU A 10 -13.59 3.95 17.14
C LEU A 10 -12.26 4.38 16.53
N TYR A 11 -12.26 4.58 15.22
CA TYR A 11 -11.09 4.99 14.44
C TYR A 11 -11.44 6.23 13.63
N ASP A 12 -10.53 7.21 13.63
CA ASP A 12 -10.60 8.31 12.68
C ASP A 12 -10.20 7.81 11.28
N VAL A 13 -11.06 8.06 10.31
CA VAL A 13 -10.75 7.81 8.90
C VAL A 13 -10.00 9.01 8.34
N ILE A 14 -8.78 8.79 7.89
CA ILE A 14 -8.01 9.76 7.10
C ILE A 14 -8.36 9.52 5.64
N GLU A 15 -9.31 10.30 5.14
CA GLU A 15 -9.62 10.35 3.71
C GLU A 15 -8.41 10.88 2.93
N ASP A 16 -8.24 10.42 1.70
CA ASP A 16 -7.18 10.85 0.78
C ASP A 16 -5.75 10.75 1.35
N TRP A 17 -5.53 9.81 2.28
CA TRP A 17 -4.22 9.60 2.90
C TRP A 17 -3.10 9.39 1.86
N GLY A 18 -3.32 8.50 0.89
CA GLY A 18 -2.33 8.16 -0.12
C GLY A 18 -2.20 9.24 -1.20
N LYS A 19 -1.09 9.97 -1.20
CA LYS A 19 -0.79 11.02 -2.19
C LYS A 19 -0.21 10.39 -3.45
N ILE A 20 -1.09 9.87 -4.29
CA ILE A 20 -0.74 9.27 -5.58
C ILE A 20 -0.11 10.34 -6.50
N PRO A 21 1.01 10.05 -7.19
CA PRO A 21 1.61 10.97 -8.15
C PRO A 21 0.61 11.44 -9.22
N SER A 22 0.75 12.68 -9.67
CA SER A 22 -0.14 13.26 -10.68
C SER A 22 -0.16 12.41 -11.95
N GLY A 23 -1.36 12.15 -12.47
CA GLY A 23 -1.58 11.33 -13.67
C GLY A 23 -1.56 9.83 -13.42
N TRP A 24 -1.38 9.37 -12.18
CA TRP A 24 -1.46 7.96 -11.80
C TRP A 24 -2.76 7.68 -11.05
N SER A 25 -3.16 6.41 -11.06
CA SER A 25 -4.28 5.87 -10.29
C SER A 25 -3.88 4.55 -9.66
N LEU A 26 -4.57 4.14 -8.60
CA LEU A 26 -4.47 2.76 -8.13
C LEU A 26 -5.34 1.85 -9.00
N GLY A 27 -4.84 0.64 -9.24
CA GLY A 27 -5.61 -0.48 -9.79
C GLY A 27 -6.35 -1.24 -8.70
N VAL A 28 -6.49 -2.56 -8.88
CA VAL A 28 -7.10 -3.43 -7.87
C VAL A 28 -6.08 -3.70 -6.78
N VAL A 29 -6.25 -3.10 -5.60
CA VAL A 29 -5.38 -3.35 -4.45
C VAL A 29 -5.63 -4.75 -3.89
N THR A 30 -4.62 -5.61 -3.92
CA THR A 30 -4.71 -7.02 -3.49
C THR A 30 -4.01 -7.29 -2.17
N GLY A 31 -3.11 -6.40 -1.74
CA GLY A 31 -2.44 -6.53 -0.45
C GLY A 31 -1.85 -5.22 0.04
N VAL A 32 -1.74 -5.12 1.36
CA VAL A 32 -1.07 -4.01 2.04
C VAL A 32 -0.14 -4.57 3.12
N ALA A 33 1.06 -4.03 3.23
CA ALA A 33 2.00 -4.36 4.30
C ALA A 33 2.62 -3.08 4.88
N VAL A 34 2.98 -3.12 6.16
CA VAL A 34 3.66 -2.01 6.86
C VAL A 34 4.92 -2.54 7.50
N ASP A 35 6.04 -1.87 7.28
CA ASP A 35 7.31 -2.25 7.91
C ASP A 35 7.63 -1.46 9.18
N SER A 36 8.76 -1.79 9.81
CA SER A 36 9.21 -1.16 11.06
C SER A 36 9.63 0.31 10.91
N GLN A 37 9.71 0.83 9.69
CA GLN A 37 9.97 2.24 9.39
C GLN A 37 8.66 2.99 9.06
N GLU A 38 7.51 2.37 9.35
CA GLU A 38 6.17 2.91 9.05
C GLU A 38 5.94 3.17 7.57
N ARG A 39 6.67 2.46 6.69
CA ARG A 39 6.43 2.51 5.25
C ARG A 39 5.30 1.57 4.90
N VAL A 40 4.34 2.09 4.14
CA VAL A 40 3.17 1.34 3.69
C VAL A 40 3.38 0.92 2.25
N TYR A 41 3.25 -0.39 2.01
CA TYR A 41 3.40 -1.01 0.71
C TYR A 41 2.02 -1.37 0.21
N ILE A 42 1.62 -0.81 -0.93
CA ILE A 42 0.39 -1.16 -1.65
C ILE A 42 0.77 -2.08 -2.81
N CYS A 43 0.21 -3.28 -2.80
CA CYS A 43 0.29 -4.25 -3.88
C CYS A 43 -1.00 -4.20 -4.72
N GLN A 44 -0.86 -4.12 -6.03
CA GLN A 44 -2.00 -3.93 -6.94
C GLN A 44 -1.87 -4.72 -8.24
N GLN A 45 -3.03 -5.07 -8.81
CA GLN A 45 -3.18 -5.65 -10.13
C GLN A 45 -3.78 -4.62 -11.10
N GLN A 46 -3.69 -4.91 -12.40
CA GLN A 46 -4.26 -4.10 -13.49
C GLN A 46 -3.67 -2.68 -13.61
N GLN A 47 -2.61 -2.40 -12.85
CA GLN A 47 -1.89 -1.13 -12.87
C GLN A 47 -0.39 -1.42 -12.76
N ASP A 48 0.39 -0.67 -13.52
CA ASP A 48 1.85 -0.62 -13.44
C ASP A 48 2.23 0.76 -12.88
N PRO A 49 3.01 0.88 -11.78
CA PRO A 49 3.73 -0.17 -11.04
C PRO A 49 2.87 -1.09 -10.16
N PRO A 50 3.20 -2.39 -10.08
CA PRO A 50 2.45 -3.37 -9.27
C PRO A 50 2.64 -3.18 -7.76
N VAL A 51 3.71 -2.50 -7.33
CA VAL A 51 3.89 -2.13 -5.92
C VAL A 51 4.28 -0.66 -5.79
N MET A 52 3.54 0.06 -4.95
CA MET A 52 3.81 1.44 -4.56
C MET A 52 4.13 1.51 -3.06
N VAL A 53 5.06 2.39 -2.68
CA VAL A 53 5.52 2.56 -1.30
C VAL A 53 5.31 3.99 -0.87
N PHE A 54 4.72 4.17 0.32
CA PHE A 54 4.42 5.44 0.93
C PHE A 54 5.03 5.52 2.32
N ASP A 55 5.25 6.72 2.84
CA ASP A 55 5.51 6.92 4.27
C ASP A 55 4.21 6.91 5.09
N ARG A 56 4.33 7.07 6.40
CA ARG A 56 3.21 7.13 7.35
C ARG A 56 2.17 8.21 7.03
N ASP A 57 2.60 9.33 6.44
CA ASP A 57 1.74 10.46 6.11
C ASP A 57 1.19 10.35 4.68
N GLY A 58 1.39 9.20 4.05
CA GLY A 58 0.91 8.88 2.71
C GLY A 58 1.66 9.58 1.59
N ASN A 59 2.84 10.14 1.85
CA ASN A 59 3.68 10.68 0.79
C ASN A 59 4.29 9.51 0.00
N TYR A 60 4.17 9.58 -1.33
CA TYR A 60 4.81 8.61 -2.20
C TYR A 60 6.33 8.64 -2.04
N LEU A 61 6.93 7.48 -1.80
CA LEU A 61 8.38 7.32 -1.67
C LEU A 61 9.00 6.72 -2.94
N ARG A 62 8.45 5.62 -3.43
CA ARG A 62 8.96 4.87 -4.59
C ARG A 62 7.99 3.80 -5.07
N SER A 63 8.30 3.17 -6.19
CA SER A 63 7.61 2.01 -6.74
C SER A 63 8.60 1.01 -7.35
N TRP A 64 8.13 -0.20 -7.63
CA TRP A 64 8.95 -1.28 -8.19
C TRP A 64 8.08 -2.39 -8.81
N GLY A 65 8.71 -3.25 -9.62
CA GLY A 65 8.07 -4.38 -10.30
C GLY A 65 7.53 -4.11 -11.70
N THR A 66 7.65 -2.86 -12.19
CA THR A 66 7.22 -2.43 -13.52
C THR A 66 7.74 -3.34 -14.63
N GLY A 67 6.84 -3.81 -15.51
CA GLY A 67 7.16 -4.72 -16.60
C GLY A 67 7.53 -6.16 -16.21
N PHE A 68 7.75 -6.47 -14.93
CA PHE A 68 8.20 -7.80 -14.47
C PHE A 68 7.14 -8.58 -13.69
N ILE A 69 6.25 -7.89 -12.98
CA ILE A 69 5.21 -8.50 -12.17
C ILE A 69 3.85 -8.09 -12.73
N LYS A 70 3.04 -9.07 -13.11
CA LYS A 70 1.75 -8.84 -13.78
C LYS A 70 0.54 -9.03 -12.87
N GLU A 71 0.55 -10.06 -12.03
CA GLU A 71 -0.62 -10.48 -11.26
C GLU A 71 -0.27 -10.78 -9.80
N PRO A 72 0.21 -9.79 -9.02
CA PRO A 72 0.58 -10.07 -7.64
C PRO A 72 -0.66 -10.32 -6.78
N HIS A 73 -0.57 -11.31 -5.88
CA HIS A 73 -1.68 -11.71 -5.01
C HIS A 73 -1.63 -11.01 -3.64
N THR A 74 -0.49 -10.99 -2.96
CA THR A 74 -0.36 -10.33 -1.65
C THR A 74 1.07 -9.90 -1.38
N ILE A 75 1.25 -9.03 -0.39
CA ILE A 75 2.56 -8.57 0.10
C ILE A 75 2.58 -8.68 1.62
N TYR A 76 3.71 -9.10 2.19
CA TYR A 76 3.92 -9.11 3.64
C TYR A 76 5.36 -8.75 3.98
N ILE A 77 5.62 -8.38 5.24
CA ILE A 77 6.99 -8.11 5.71
C ILE A 77 7.58 -9.38 6.31
N GLY A 78 8.69 -9.85 5.74
CA GLY A 78 9.42 -11.01 6.25
C GLY A 78 10.19 -10.71 7.55
N PRO A 79 10.70 -11.74 8.24
CA PRO A 79 11.37 -11.58 9.54
C PRO A 79 12.58 -10.63 9.55
N ALA A 80 13.26 -10.49 8.40
CA ALA A 80 14.38 -9.56 8.24
C ALA A 80 13.94 -8.10 7.95
N GLY A 81 12.65 -7.79 8.01
CA GLY A 81 12.11 -6.47 7.66
C GLY A 81 12.04 -6.21 6.15
N VAL A 82 12.21 -7.25 5.33
CA VAL A 82 12.19 -7.15 3.87
C VAL A 82 10.77 -7.46 3.37
N PRO A 83 10.19 -6.62 2.49
CA PRO A 83 8.90 -6.92 1.87
C PRO A 83 9.03 -8.14 0.94
N ILE A 84 8.09 -9.09 1.09
CA ILE A 84 7.98 -10.29 0.27
C ILE A 84 6.66 -10.20 -0.50
N LEU A 85 6.77 -10.24 -1.82
CA LEU A 85 5.64 -10.24 -2.73
C LEU A 85 5.30 -11.69 -3.12
N HIS A 86 4.05 -12.08 -2.90
CA HIS A 86 3.50 -13.34 -3.38
C HIS A 86 2.77 -13.06 -4.70
N VAL A 87 3.32 -13.59 -5.79
CA VAL A 87 2.79 -13.48 -7.15
C VAL A 87 1.96 -14.67 -7.55
#